data_AF-A0AAD5CTK4-F1
#
_entry.id   AF-A0AAD5CTK4-F1
#
_cell.length_a   1.000
_cell.length_b   1.000
_cell.length_c   1.000
_cell.angle_alpha   90.00
_cell.angle_beta   90.00
_cell.angle_gamma   90.00
#
_symmetry.space_group_name_H-M   'P 1'
#
loop_
_entity.id
_entity.type
_entity.pdbx_description
1 polymer ?
#
loop_
_entity_poly.entity_id
_entity_poly.type
_entity_poly.pdbx_seq_one_letter_code
_entity_poly.pdbx_strand_id
1 'polypeptide(L)'
;MVEVIDKTTLNIPPPEYRVYLNDLPTNDFNAVFKILPDFYKQLNMARCQKNESSVFIAGYPGTFYGRLFPDKCLHFIYSSYSLHWLSRIPPGLYDKDGRSINKGRFYISESSSLQVFKAYFDQFQEDFSLFLQSRSKELLPRGRMVLILLGRRDQSHVDRGNSFLWELLSRSFATLVSKGEVKQEKVDEYDSHFYAPSRNEIEGEVKKEGSFEIDRFEMFELEHYAGPYMILLFYEFKVMEALLFVGSKKASDLVKHITLKSLEETYISTTPESLGIADLGCSCGQNTLSTVREMVEVIDKTTLNIPPPEYRVYLNDLPTNDFNAVFKILPDFYKQLNMARCQKNESSVFIAGYPGTFYGRLFPDKCLHFIYSSYSLHWLSRIPPGLYDKDGRSINKGRFYISESSSLQVFKAYFDQFQEDFSLFLQSRSKELLPRGRMVLILLGRRDQSHVDRGNSFLWELLSRSFATLVSKGEVKQEKVDEYDSHFYAPSRNEIEDEVKKEGSFEIDRFEMFELEHYAGPYMSHGTAVAKSIRAIQESMISQHFGEEILDKLFEDYGSLIDEEMAIEDIKPINEYYIT
;
A
#
# COMPACT_ATOMS: atom_id res chain seq x y z
N MET A 1 -16.50 15.86 5.08
CA MET A 1 -15.91 16.73 4.02
C MET A 1 -16.50 16.49 2.64
N VAL A 2 -16.65 15.25 2.15
CA VAL A 2 -17.12 14.97 0.76
C VAL A 2 -18.53 15.53 0.46
N GLU A 3 -19.39 15.71 1.46
CA GLU A 3 -20.79 16.18 1.30
C GLU A 3 -20.95 17.70 1.06
N VAL A 4 -19.88 18.49 1.12
CA VAL A 4 -19.98 19.97 1.19
C VAL A 4 -20.07 20.63 -0.21
N ILE A 5 -20.00 19.86 -1.30
CA ILE A 5 -20.04 20.38 -2.68
C ILE A 5 -21.21 19.77 -3.46
N ASP A 6 -22.41 20.30 -3.24
CA ASP A 6 -23.48 20.34 -4.24
C ASP A 6 -24.42 21.53 -3.99
N LYS A 7 -25.26 21.87 -4.98
CA LYS A 7 -26.30 22.91 -5.00
C LYS A 7 -25.79 24.34 -5.16
N THR A 8 -25.15 24.63 -6.30
CA THR A 8 -25.74 25.56 -7.30
C THR A 8 -25.01 25.64 -8.65
N THR A 9 -25.79 25.82 -9.72
CA THR A 9 -25.46 26.53 -10.99
C THR A 9 -24.50 25.93 -12.03
N LEU A 10 -23.97 24.70 -11.94
CA LEU A 10 -23.15 24.12 -13.02
C LEU A 10 -23.57 22.69 -13.42
N ASN A 11 -23.91 22.50 -14.71
CA ASN A 11 -24.10 21.19 -15.35
C ASN A 11 -22.74 20.53 -15.69
N ILE A 12 -21.86 20.40 -14.70
CA ILE A 12 -20.56 19.74 -14.82
C ILE A 12 -20.63 18.44 -14.02
N PRO A 13 -20.23 17.27 -14.57
CA PRO A 13 -20.20 16.03 -13.81
C PRO A 13 -19.24 16.16 -12.60
N PRO A 14 -19.53 15.51 -11.46
CA PRO A 14 -18.68 15.60 -10.28
C PRO A 14 -17.27 15.07 -10.60
N PRO A 15 -16.20 15.73 -10.12
CA PRO A 15 -14.83 15.35 -10.44
C PRO A 15 -14.43 14.01 -9.81
N GLU A 16 -13.31 13.48 -10.28
CA GLU A 16 -12.59 12.41 -9.59
C GLU A 16 -11.77 13.00 -8.42
N TYR A 17 -12.02 12.49 -7.22
CA TYR A 17 -11.35 12.86 -5.99
C TYR A 17 -10.24 11.84 -5.68
N ARG A 18 -9.00 12.34 -5.66
CA ARG A 18 -7.84 11.60 -5.14
C ARG A 18 -7.70 11.95 -3.67
N VAL A 19 -7.80 10.96 -2.78
CA VAL A 19 -7.78 11.16 -1.33
C VAL A 19 -6.60 10.39 -0.75
N TYR A 20 -5.65 11.13 -0.19
CA TYR A 20 -4.43 10.55 0.35
C TYR A 20 -4.44 10.64 1.87
N LEU A 21 -4.33 9.48 2.52
CA LEU A 21 -4.22 9.37 3.96
C LEU A 21 -2.74 9.22 4.31
N ASN A 22 -2.20 10.13 5.14
CA ASN A 22 -0.81 10.07 5.59
C ASN A 22 -0.72 9.86 7.10
N ASP A 23 0.23 9.03 7.49
CA ASP A 23 0.71 8.84 8.85
C ASP A 23 2.12 8.20 8.79
N LEU A 24 2.79 8.07 9.94
CA LEU A 24 4.05 7.33 10.06
C LEU A 24 3.86 5.86 9.61
N PRO A 25 4.88 5.23 8.99
CA PRO A 25 4.75 3.84 8.48
C PRO A 25 4.49 2.77 9.56
N THR A 26 4.57 3.15 10.83
CA THR A 26 4.26 2.32 12.01
C THR A 26 2.79 2.34 12.40
N ASN A 27 1.97 3.28 11.94
CA ASN A 27 0.52 3.29 12.22
C ASN A 27 -0.21 2.21 11.41
N ASP A 28 -1.35 1.72 11.90
CA ASP A 28 -2.17 0.67 11.29
C ASP A 28 -3.04 1.21 10.14
N PHE A 29 -2.43 1.34 8.96
CA PHE A 29 -3.14 1.60 7.70
C PHE A 29 -4.09 0.45 7.36
N ASN A 30 -3.74 -0.78 7.73
CA ASN A 30 -4.54 -1.97 7.47
C ASN A 30 -5.92 -1.93 8.14
N ALA A 31 -6.05 -1.36 9.34
CA ALA A 31 -7.34 -1.11 10.00
C ALA A 31 -8.24 -0.17 9.19
N VAL A 32 -7.67 0.90 8.61
CA VAL A 32 -8.41 1.84 7.74
C VAL A 32 -8.75 1.20 6.40
N PHE A 33 -7.84 0.44 5.81
CA PHE A 33 -8.04 -0.20 4.51
C PHE A 33 -9.18 -1.22 4.55
N LYS A 34 -9.27 -2.03 5.62
CA LYS A 34 -10.32 -3.04 5.81
C LYS A 34 -11.75 -2.48 5.83
N ILE A 35 -11.97 -1.21 6.19
CA ILE A 35 -13.30 -0.57 6.20
C ILE A 35 -13.67 0.13 4.88
N LEU A 36 -12.74 0.27 3.93
CA LEU A 36 -13.01 0.95 2.66
C LEU A 36 -14.09 0.29 1.77
N PRO A 37 -14.24 -1.05 1.70
CA PRO A 37 -15.32 -1.67 0.92
C PRO A 37 -16.73 -1.23 1.36
N ASP A 38 -17.00 -1.16 2.67
CA ASP A 38 -18.29 -0.68 3.17
C ASP A 38 -18.43 0.84 3.03
N PHE A 39 -17.34 1.62 3.13
CA PHE A 39 -17.36 3.05 2.81
C PHE A 39 -17.78 3.30 1.35
N TYR A 40 -17.17 2.63 0.37
CA TYR A 40 -17.52 2.80 -1.04
C TYR A 40 -18.96 2.35 -1.34
N LYS A 41 -19.43 1.28 -0.69
CA LYS A 41 -20.82 0.81 -0.74
C LYS A 41 -21.80 1.86 -0.21
N GLN A 42 -21.53 2.48 0.93
CA GLN A 42 -22.34 3.58 1.48
C GLN A 42 -22.32 4.82 0.57
N LEU A 43 -21.14 5.19 0.05
CA LEU A 43 -20.97 6.33 -0.86
C LEU A 43 -21.77 6.16 -2.16
N ASN A 44 -21.74 4.97 -2.77
CA ASN A 44 -22.46 4.67 -4.00
C ASN A 44 -23.98 4.66 -3.78
N MET A 45 -24.45 4.14 -2.63
CA MET A 45 -25.86 4.24 -2.21
C MET A 45 -26.31 5.71 -2.08
N ALA A 46 -25.52 6.54 -1.38
CA ALA A 46 -25.84 7.96 -1.19
C ALA A 46 -25.87 8.77 -2.49
N ARG A 47 -25.03 8.41 -3.47
CA ARG A 47 -24.94 9.09 -4.78
C ARG A 47 -25.93 8.58 -5.84
N CYS A 48 -26.68 7.51 -5.56
CA CYS A 48 -27.52 6.81 -6.56
C CYS A 48 -26.77 6.35 -7.83
N GLN A 49 -25.44 6.25 -7.78
CA GLN A 49 -24.59 5.89 -8.92
C GLN A 49 -24.37 4.37 -8.99
N LYS A 50 -24.47 3.80 -10.19
CA LYS A 50 -24.08 2.40 -10.44
C LYS A 50 -22.59 2.33 -10.79
N ASN A 51 -21.81 1.80 -9.86
CA ASN A 51 -20.48 1.19 -10.03
C ASN A 51 -19.29 2.05 -10.50
N GLU A 52 -19.43 3.35 -10.79
CA GLU A 52 -18.27 4.23 -11.01
C GLU A 52 -17.99 5.11 -9.79
N SER A 53 -17.06 4.68 -8.93
CA SER A 53 -16.57 5.50 -7.81
C SER A 53 -15.72 6.65 -8.36
N SER A 54 -16.19 7.90 -8.20
CA SER A 54 -15.35 9.07 -8.44
C SER A 54 -14.41 9.38 -7.26
N VAL A 55 -14.22 8.46 -6.31
CA VAL A 55 -13.34 8.65 -5.15
C VAL A 55 -12.33 7.49 -5.08
N PHE A 56 -11.05 7.85 -4.99
CA PHE A 56 -9.92 6.92 -4.94
C PHE A 56 -9.09 7.22 -3.67
N ILE A 57 -9.12 6.32 -2.70
CA ILE A 57 -8.42 6.46 -1.41
C ILE A 57 -7.15 5.61 -1.42
N ALA A 58 -6.02 6.21 -1.04
CA ALA A 58 -4.73 5.53 -0.91
C ALA A 58 -3.96 5.98 0.34
N GLY A 59 -3.13 5.09 0.89
CA GLY A 59 -2.24 5.37 2.01
C GLY A 59 -0.84 5.79 1.57
N TYR A 60 -0.35 6.92 2.09
CA TYR A 60 0.98 7.47 1.89
C TYR A 60 1.77 7.42 3.21
N PRO A 61 2.54 6.35 3.46
CA PRO A 61 3.29 6.18 4.71
C PRO A 61 4.56 7.05 4.75
N GLY A 62 4.70 7.89 5.78
CA GLY A 62 5.88 8.74 5.96
C GLY A 62 5.65 9.90 6.93
N THR A 63 6.72 10.59 7.33
CA THR A 63 6.61 11.81 8.14
C THR A 63 6.19 13.00 7.29
N PHE A 64 5.14 13.71 7.71
CA PHE A 64 4.72 14.97 7.09
C PHE A 64 5.73 16.11 7.28
N TYR A 65 6.76 15.95 8.12
CA TYR A 65 7.87 16.92 8.17
C TYR A 65 8.84 16.83 6.98
N GLY A 66 8.68 15.83 6.11
CA GLY A 66 9.36 15.77 4.81
C GLY A 66 8.42 15.91 3.63
N ARG A 67 9.00 15.86 2.43
CA ARG A 67 8.29 15.73 1.15
C ARG A 67 7.73 14.30 1.03
N LEU A 68 6.41 14.21 0.92
CA LEU A 68 5.61 12.98 0.86
C LEU A 68 5.02 12.75 -0.53
N PHE A 69 4.84 13.81 -1.31
CA PHE A 69 4.12 13.78 -2.58
C PHE A 69 4.94 14.40 -3.73
N PRO A 70 4.61 14.05 -4.99
CA PRO A 70 5.11 14.74 -6.17
C PRO A 70 4.82 16.24 -6.17
N ASP A 71 5.55 16.95 -7.01
CA ASP A 71 5.40 18.39 -7.20
C ASP A 71 4.01 18.72 -7.76
N LYS A 72 3.33 19.67 -7.13
CA LYS A 72 2.09 20.27 -7.63
C LYS A 72 1.00 19.25 -7.97
N CYS A 73 0.85 18.21 -7.14
CA CYS A 73 -0.18 17.18 -7.33
C CYS A 73 -1.39 17.33 -6.38
N LEU A 74 -1.28 18.14 -5.33
CA LEU A 74 -2.34 18.31 -4.32
C LEU A 74 -3.14 19.59 -4.56
N HIS A 75 -4.48 19.47 -4.62
CA HIS A 75 -5.39 20.62 -4.69
C HIS A 75 -5.71 21.19 -3.29
N PHE A 76 -5.73 20.31 -2.30
CA PHE A 76 -6.21 20.58 -0.95
C PHE A 76 -5.48 19.69 0.05
N ILE A 77 -5.08 20.25 1.19
CA ILE A 77 -4.41 19.54 2.28
C ILE A 77 -5.17 19.82 3.57
N TYR A 78 -5.38 18.78 4.37
CA TYR A 78 -6.03 18.85 5.68
C TYR A 78 -5.16 18.12 6.70
N SER A 79 -4.63 18.84 7.68
CA SER A 79 -3.99 18.25 8.86
C SER A 79 -4.78 18.67 10.10
N SER A 80 -5.00 17.70 10.99
CA SER A 80 -5.85 17.85 12.15
C SER A 80 -5.22 17.11 13.31
N TYR A 81 -4.82 17.87 14.33
CA TYR A 81 -4.20 17.36 15.57
C TYR A 81 -2.85 16.66 15.34
N SER A 82 -2.16 16.95 14.23
CA SER A 82 -0.83 16.38 13.90
C SER A 82 0.32 17.31 14.28
N LEU A 83 0.26 18.60 13.93
CA LEU A 83 1.39 19.55 13.98
C LEU A 83 1.80 20.05 15.37
N HIS A 84 1.20 19.52 16.44
CA HIS A 84 1.67 19.72 17.81
C HIS A 84 2.54 18.55 18.31
N TRP A 85 2.85 17.57 17.45
CA TRP A 85 3.78 16.48 17.70
C TRP A 85 5.07 16.67 16.90
N LEU A 86 6.11 17.17 17.57
CA LEU A 86 7.44 17.40 17.03
C LEU A 86 8.05 16.14 16.40
N SER A 87 8.93 16.33 15.41
CA SER A 87 9.58 15.24 14.67
C SER A 87 10.54 14.40 15.53
N ARG A 88 10.95 14.93 16.70
CA ARG A 88 11.87 14.32 17.67
C ARG A 88 11.77 15.03 19.01
N ILE A 89 12.24 14.40 20.09
CA ILE A 89 12.56 15.12 21.34
C ILE A 89 13.60 16.20 21.01
N PRO A 90 13.39 17.47 21.39
CA PRO A 90 14.34 18.54 21.09
C PRO A 90 15.74 18.25 21.66
N PRO A 91 16.80 18.25 20.82
CA PRO A 91 18.16 17.91 21.28
C PRO A 91 18.72 18.91 22.31
N GLY A 92 18.22 20.15 22.31
CA GLY A 92 18.57 21.18 23.29
C GLY A 92 18.08 20.92 24.72
N LEU A 93 17.29 19.85 24.96
CA LEU A 93 16.90 19.43 26.31
C LEU A 93 17.98 18.64 27.03
N TYR A 94 19.01 18.14 26.34
CA TYR A 94 20.05 17.32 26.94
C TYR A 94 21.35 18.11 27.12
N ASP A 95 22.00 17.93 28.27
CA ASP A 95 23.33 18.48 28.53
C ASP A 95 24.42 17.70 27.79
N LYS A 96 25.68 18.16 27.88
CA LYS A 96 26.83 17.54 27.20
C LYS A 96 27.12 16.10 27.63
N ASP A 97 26.58 15.67 28.78
CA ASP A 97 26.72 14.31 29.29
C ASP A 97 25.45 13.47 29.00
N GLY A 98 24.53 13.97 28.17
CA GLY A 98 23.32 13.29 27.73
C GLY A 98 22.15 13.32 28.73
N ARG A 99 22.18 14.18 29.76
CA ARG A 99 21.15 14.22 30.82
C ARG A 99 20.10 15.29 30.51
N SER A 100 18.81 15.00 30.67
CA SER A 100 17.77 16.02 30.48
C SER A 100 17.93 17.16 31.50
N ILE A 101 17.71 18.39 31.05
CA ILE A 101 17.63 19.60 31.85
C ILE A 101 16.20 19.86 32.38
N ASN A 102 15.19 19.09 31.93
CA ASN A 102 13.79 19.24 32.33
C ASN A 102 13.38 18.37 33.54
N LYS A 103 14.20 17.38 33.91
CA LYS A 103 14.18 16.49 35.11
C LYS A 103 12.87 16.39 35.91
N GLY A 104 12.30 15.19 35.97
CA GLY A 104 11.06 14.91 36.70
C GLY A 104 9.80 15.52 36.07
N ARG A 105 9.88 16.01 34.83
CA ARG A 105 8.79 16.63 34.07
C ARG A 105 8.79 16.11 32.65
N PHE A 106 7.63 15.73 32.14
CA PHE A 106 7.49 15.22 30.78
C PHE A 106 7.26 16.31 29.72
N TYR A 107 7.09 17.58 30.13
CA TYR A 107 6.91 18.73 29.24
C TYR A 107 7.29 20.04 29.96
N ILE A 108 7.09 21.19 29.32
CA ILE A 108 7.22 22.52 29.91
C ILE A 108 6.20 22.72 31.04
N SER A 109 6.61 23.37 32.13
CA SER A 109 5.81 23.62 33.34
C SER A 109 6.08 25.00 33.94
N GLU A 110 5.30 25.42 34.96
CA GLU A 110 5.52 26.64 35.78
C GLU A 110 6.92 26.68 36.44
N SER A 111 7.68 25.57 36.44
CA SER A 111 9.02 25.45 37.02
C SER A 111 10.10 24.97 36.04
N SER A 112 9.80 24.90 34.74
CA SER A 112 10.80 24.57 33.71
C SER A 112 11.62 25.83 33.35
N SER A 113 12.88 25.66 32.97
CA SER A 113 13.75 26.79 32.63
C SER A 113 13.42 27.38 31.25
N LEU A 114 13.82 28.63 31.01
CA LEU A 114 13.71 29.26 29.68
C LEU A 114 14.52 28.49 28.60
N GLN A 115 15.55 27.72 29.00
CA GLN A 115 16.28 26.84 28.09
C GLN A 115 15.43 25.65 27.64
N VAL A 116 14.62 25.06 28.54
CA VAL A 116 13.64 24.03 28.17
C VAL A 116 12.67 24.59 27.14
N PHE A 117 12.02 25.72 27.44
CA PHE A 117 11.08 26.35 26.49
C PHE A 117 11.74 26.64 25.13
N LYS A 118 12.96 27.21 25.13
CA LYS A 118 13.69 27.50 23.90
C LYS A 118 13.98 26.23 23.09
N ALA A 119 14.37 25.12 23.73
CA ALA A 119 14.64 23.88 23.01
C ALA A 119 13.39 23.35 22.28
N TYR A 120 12.23 23.30 22.95
CA TYR A 120 10.96 22.93 22.32
C TYR A 120 10.56 23.89 21.20
N PHE A 121 10.75 25.20 21.38
CA PHE A 121 10.45 26.20 20.34
C PHE A 121 11.39 26.10 19.13
N ASP A 122 12.70 25.94 19.35
CA ASP A 122 13.70 25.76 18.28
C ASP A 122 13.34 24.56 17.39
N GLN A 123 12.91 23.44 18.01
CA GLN A 123 12.47 22.26 17.29
C GLN A 123 11.16 22.51 16.53
N PHE A 124 10.19 23.21 17.13
CA PHE A 124 8.96 23.61 16.43
C PHE A 124 9.25 24.48 15.20
N GLN A 125 10.20 25.42 15.28
CA GLN A 125 10.58 26.26 14.13
C GLN A 125 11.22 25.45 13.00
N GLU A 126 12.09 24.48 13.32
CA GLU A 126 12.67 23.55 12.35
C GLU A 126 11.57 22.70 11.69
N ASP A 127 10.76 22.03 12.49
CA ASP A 127 9.70 21.12 12.07
C ASP A 127 8.65 21.84 11.20
N PHE A 128 8.13 22.97 11.67
CA PHE A 128 7.08 23.71 10.98
C PHE A 128 7.60 24.40 9.71
N SER A 129 8.85 24.87 9.68
CA SER A 129 9.48 25.37 8.45
C SER A 129 9.68 24.27 7.41
N LEU A 130 10.12 23.07 7.82
CA LEU A 130 10.27 21.92 6.92
C LEU A 130 8.92 21.41 6.40
N PHE A 131 7.89 21.43 7.26
CA PHE A 131 6.51 21.16 6.85
C PHE A 131 6.07 22.12 5.75
N LEU A 132 6.14 23.44 5.96
CA LEU A 132 5.73 24.45 4.97
C LEU A 132 6.50 24.28 3.65
N GLN A 133 7.84 24.19 3.69
CA GLN A 133 8.69 23.99 2.50
C GLN A 133 8.39 22.70 1.73
N SER A 134 7.87 21.67 2.40
CA SER A 134 7.42 20.43 1.77
C SER A 134 6.02 20.56 1.17
N ARG A 135 5.10 21.23 1.87
CA ARG A 135 3.71 21.43 1.40
C ARG A 135 3.60 22.40 0.23
N SER A 136 4.48 23.39 0.12
CA SER A 136 4.49 24.33 -1.00
C SER A 136 4.79 23.61 -2.32
N LYS A 137 5.92 22.90 -2.38
CA LYS A 137 6.31 22.03 -3.51
C LYS A 137 5.17 21.12 -4.01
N GLU A 138 4.42 20.52 -3.08
CA GLU A 138 3.37 19.53 -3.37
C GLU A 138 2.02 20.13 -3.80
N LEU A 139 1.73 21.38 -3.45
CA LEU A 139 0.47 22.04 -3.78
C LEU A 139 0.45 22.55 -5.22
N LEU A 140 -0.72 22.45 -5.84
CA LEU A 140 -1.01 23.17 -7.08
C LEU A 140 -1.05 24.68 -6.81
N PRO A 141 -0.71 25.54 -7.78
CA PRO A 141 -0.91 26.98 -7.66
C PRO A 141 -2.37 27.31 -7.32
N ARG A 142 -2.59 28.11 -6.27
CA ARG A 142 -3.90 28.40 -5.64
C ARG A 142 -4.57 27.22 -4.91
N GLY A 143 -3.85 26.11 -4.74
CA GLY A 143 -4.21 25.04 -3.81
C GLY A 143 -4.29 25.57 -2.38
N ARG A 144 -5.01 24.85 -1.53
CA ARG A 144 -5.30 25.29 -0.15
C ARG A 144 -4.81 24.29 0.88
N MET A 145 -4.45 24.79 2.05
CA MET A 145 -4.19 23.97 3.22
C MET A 145 -5.04 24.41 4.41
N VAL A 146 -5.59 23.45 5.15
CA VAL A 146 -6.31 23.65 6.41
C VAL A 146 -5.53 22.94 7.51
N LEU A 147 -5.11 23.68 8.53
CA LEU A 147 -4.42 23.15 9.69
C LEU A 147 -5.27 23.35 10.94
N ILE A 148 -5.51 22.27 11.70
CA ILE A 148 -6.12 22.31 13.03
C ILE A 148 -5.12 21.75 14.03
N LEU A 149 -4.77 22.51 15.07
CA LEU A 149 -3.82 22.08 16.11
C LEU A 149 -4.14 22.69 17.49
N LEU A 150 -3.57 22.08 18.54
CA LEU A 150 -3.48 22.68 19.87
C LEU A 150 -2.60 23.93 19.82
N GLY A 151 -2.97 24.94 20.61
CA GLY A 151 -2.23 26.20 20.68
C GLY A 151 -2.30 26.83 22.07
N ARG A 152 -1.42 27.80 22.32
CA ARG A 152 -1.44 28.61 23.54
C ARG A 152 -2.07 29.99 23.27
N ARG A 153 -2.88 30.46 24.22
CA ARG A 153 -3.70 31.69 24.07
C ARG A 153 -2.90 32.97 24.15
N ASP A 154 -1.79 32.95 24.88
CA ASP A 154 -0.94 34.11 25.15
C ASP A 154 0.52 33.84 24.70
N GLN A 155 1.42 34.78 25.02
CA GLN A 155 2.86 34.61 24.79
C GLN A 155 3.58 33.96 25.99
N SER A 156 2.87 33.54 27.03
CA SER A 156 3.47 32.90 28.21
C SER A 156 4.07 31.56 27.82
N HIS A 157 5.36 31.37 28.13
CA HIS A 157 6.06 30.10 27.91
C HIS A 157 5.47 28.94 28.72
N VAL A 158 4.52 29.23 29.62
CA VAL A 158 3.69 28.25 30.33
C VAL A 158 2.23 28.61 30.17
N ASP A 159 1.47 27.75 29.49
CA ASP A 159 0.02 27.82 29.37
C ASP A 159 -0.63 26.64 30.11
N ARG A 160 -1.44 26.94 31.13
CA ARG A 160 -2.16 25.94 31.92
C ARG A 160 -3.15 25.10 31.12
N GLY A 161 -3.67 25.59 29.99
CA GLY A 161 -4.55 24.79 29.12
C GLY A 161 -3.84 23.53 28.65
N ASN A 162 -2.62 23.69 28.12
CA ASN A 162 -1.84 22.61 27.52
C ASN A 162 -0.89 21.91 28.52
N SER A 163 -0.27 22.62 29.47
CA SER A 163 0.76 22.02 30.35
C SER A 163 0.21 21.15 31.48
N PHE A 164 -1.05 21.38 31.88
CA PHE A 164 -1.61 20.79 33.11
C PHE A 164 -1.72 19.26 33.06
N LEU A 165 -2.10 18.67 31.92
CA LEU A 165 -2.15 17.21 31.76
C LEU A 165 -0.76 16.56 31.91
N TRP A 166 0.28 17.19 31.33
CA TRP A 166 1.66 16.73 31.47
C TRP A 166 2.20 16.90 32.89
N GLU A 167 1.79 17.96 33.61
CA GLU A 167 2.15 18.12 35.02
C GLU A 167 1.48 17.07 35.92
N LEU A 168 0.18 16.79 35.71
CA LEU A 168 -0.51 15.70 36.41
C LEU A 168 0.18 14.35 36.17
N LEU A 169 0.52 14.03 34.92
CA LEU A 169 1.24 12.81 34.56
C LEU A 169 2.62 12.75 35.24
N SER A 170 3.36 13.86 35.26
CA SER A 170 4.66 13.98 35.95
C SER A 170 4.52 13.75 37.47
N ARG A 171 3.47 14.28 38.11
CA ARG A 171 3.12 14.04 39.52
C ARG A 171 2.75 12.58 39.79
N SER A 172 2.02 11.93 38.88
CA SER A 172 1.73 10.50 38.96
C SER A 172 3.02 9.66 38.92
N PHE A 173 3.94 9.95 38.00
CA PHE A 173 5.23 9.26 37.93
C PHE A 173 6.12 9.53 39.15
N ALA A 174 6.16 10.77 39.68
CA ALA A 174 6.85 11.06 40.95
C ALA A 174 6.27 10.25 42.11
N THR A 175 4.96 9.97 42.11
CA THR A 175 4.31 9.08 43.09
C THR A 175 4.77 7.63 42.91
N LEU A 176 4.89 7.12 41.67
CA LEU A 176 5.43 5.77 41.40
C LEU A 176 6.90 5.65 41.86
N VAL A 177 7.73 6.67 41.63
CA VAL A 177 9.11 6.72 42.14
C VAL A 177 9.14 6.71 43.67
N SER A 178 8.27 7.46 44.35
CA SER A 178 8.21 7.51 45.82
C SER A 178 7.90 6.15 46.47
N LYS A 179 7.27 5.23 45.73
CA LYS A 179 6.98 3.85 46.15
C LYS A 179 8.04 2.84 45.72
N GLY A 180 9.02 3.25 44.90
CA GLY A 180 10.00 2.36 44.28
C GLY A 180 9.49 1.56 43.08
N GLU A 181 8.30 1.86 42.54
CA GLU A 181 7.72 1.19 41.37
C GLU A 181 8.46 1.59 40.07
N VAL A 182 9.05 2.79 40.03
CA VAL A 182 9.82 3.32 38.89
C VAL A 182 11.11 3.98 39.41
N LYS A 183 12.20 3.94 38.63
CA LYS A 183 13.43 4.67 38.96
C LYS A 183 13.35 6.14 38.53
N GLN A 184 13.81 7.06 39.38
CA GLN A 184 13.90 8.50 39.02
C GLN A 184 14.67 8.73 37.71
N GLU A 185 15.76 7.99 37.49
CA GLU A 185 16.56 7.99 36.25
C GLU A 185 15.68 7.87 34.99
N LYS A 186 14.69 6.97 35.00
CA LYS A 186 13.79 6.73 33.85
C LYS A 186 12.64 7.74 33.74
N VAL A 187 12.38 8.52 34.79
CA VAL A 187 11.48 9.68 34.74
C VAL A 187 12.24 10.93 34.26
N ASP A 188 13.52 11.07 34.61
CA ASP A 188 14.40 12.15 34.15
C ASP A 188 14.86 11.98 32.69
N GLU A 189 14.81 10.77 32.13
CA GLU A 189 15.10 10.51 30.71
C GLU A 189 13.93 10.85 29.75
N TYR A 190 12.70 10.96 30.26
CA TYR A 190 11.49 11.07 29.43
C TYR A 190 11.03 12.53 29.25
N ASP A 191 11.19 13.04 28.04
CA ASP A 191 10.59 14.30 27.57
C ASP A 191 9.61 14.00 26.42
N SER A 192 8.49 14.73 26.37
CA SER A 192 7.44 14.55 25.37
C SER A 192 7.83 15.12 24.01
N HIS A 193 7.20 14.62 22.94
CA HIS A 193 7.29 15.22 21.60
C HIS A 193 6.25 16.34 21.40
N PHE A 194 5.59 16.79 22.46
CA PHE A 194 4.50 17.76 22.36
C PHE A 194 4.99 19.21 22.28
N TYR A 195 4.33 20.06 21.48
CA TYR A 195 4.44 21.52 21.58
C TYR A 195 3.16 22.25 21.13
N ALA A 196 2.69 23.20 21.93
CA ALA A 196 1.55 24.06 21.61
C ALA A 196 2.02 25.48 21.24
N PRO A 197 2.14 25.84 19.94
CA PRO A 197 2.58 27.17 19.51
C PRO A 197 1.52 28.25 19.78
N SER A 198 1.96 29.50 19.88
CA SER A 198 1.09 30.68 19.90
C SER A 198 0.79 31.15 18.47
N ARG A 199 -0.25 31.99 18.33
CA ARG A 199 -0.58 32.68 17.07
C ARG A 199 0.65 33.35 16.43
N ASN A 200 1.39 34.12 17.22
CA ASN A 200 2.51 34.92 16.75
C ASN A 200 3.70 34.09 16.26
N GLU A 201 3.86 32.86 16.77
CA GLU A 201 4.91 31.95 16.32
C GLU A 201 4.57 31.32 14.98
N ILE A 202 3.30 30.96 14.77
CA ILE A 202 2.82 30.49 13.45
C ILE A 202 2.88 31.61 12.42
N GLU A 203 2.34 32.80 12.73
CA GLU A 203 2.40 33.97 11.83
C GLU A 203 3.84 34.40 11.54
N GLY A 204 4.74 34.26 12.53
CA GLY A 204 6.17 34.53 12.39
C GLY A 204 6.87 33.56 11.44
N GLU A 205 6.70 32.25 11.63
CA GLU A 205 7.31 31.22 10.78
C GLU A 205 6.76 31.22 9.36
N VAL A 206 5.44 31.38 9.18
CA VAL A 206 4.81 31.48 7.86
C VAL A 206 5.35 32.67 7.07
N LYS A 207 5.48 33.84 7.72
CA LYS A 207 6.03 35.05 7.10
C LYS A 207 7.54 34.97 6.83
N LYS A 208 8.28 34.18 7.62
CA LYS A 208 9.72 33.95 7.50
C LYS A 208 10.04 32.96 6.37
N GLU A 209 9.23 31.92 6.21
CA GLU A 209 9.36 30.91 5.16
C GLU A 209 8.85 31.47 3.82
N GLY A 210 7.71 32.17 3.83
CA GLY A 210 7.27 33.04 2.73
C GLY A 210 6.59 32.34 1.56
N SER A 211 6.47 31.01 1.55
CA SER A 211 5.68 30.28 0.55
C SER A 211 4.17 30.46 0.75
N PHE A 212 3.71 30.90 1.94
CA PHE A 212 2.28 30.94 2.27
C PHE A 212 1.75 32.27 2.85
N GLU A 213 0.51 32.62 2.52
CA GLU A 213 -0.30 33.66 3.16
C GLU A 213 -1.47 33.05 3.96
N ILE A 214 -1.81 33.63 5.13
CA ILE A 214 -2.93 33.16 5.98
C ILE A 214 -4.24 33.86 5.59
N ASP A 215 -5.17 33.10 5.00
CA ASP A 215 -6.50 33.57 4.56
C ASP A 215 -7.45 33.79 5.76
N ARG A 216 -7.37 32.91 6.76
CA ARG A 216 -8.18 32.95 7.98
C ARG A 216 -7.45 32.28 9.13
N PHE A 217 -7.56 32.87 10.32
CA PHE A 217 -7.07 32.33 11.59
C PHE A 217 -8.20 32.40 12.60
N GLU A 218 -8.56 31.28 13.22
CA GLU A 218 -9.57 31.23 14.29
C GLU A 218 -9.09 30.40 15.47
N MET A 219 -9.52 30.76 16.69
CA MET A 219 -9.17 30.07 17.92
C MET A 219 -10.44 29.75 18.70
N PHE A 220 -10.57 28.51 19.15
CA PHE A 220 -11.77 27.97 19.81
C PHE A 220 -11.40 27.30 21.15
N GLU A 221 -12.31 27.37 22.12
CA GLU A 221 -12.24 26.63 23.38
C GLU A 221 -13.26 25.50 23.33
N LEU A 222 -12.85 24.27 23.69
CA LEU A 222 -13.78 23.15 23.86
C LEU A 222 -14.12 23.02 25.35
N GLU A 223 -15.39 23.24 25.72
CA GLU A 223 -15.84 23.31 27.11
C GLU A 223 -15.60 22.04 27.96
N HIS A 224 -15.20 20.92 27.33
CA HIS A 224 -15.01 19.60 27.99
C HIS A 224 -13.63 18.97 27.75
N TYR A 225 -12.66 19.67 27.14
CA TYR A 225 -11.29 19.18 26.93
C TYR A 225 -10.25 20.23 27.36
N ALA A 226 -9.10 19.77 27.87
CA ALA A 226 -8.07 20.65 28.42
C ALA A 226 -7.20 21.29 27.32
N GLY A 227 -7.60 22.47 26.85
CA GLY A 227 -6.79 23.35 25.99
C GLY A 227 -7.60 24.08 24.89
N PRO A 228 -7.13 25.26 24.43
CA PRO A 228 -7.67 25.91 23.24
C PRO A 228 -7.03 25.37 21.95
N TYR A 229 -7.77 25.49 20.85
CA TYR A 229 -7.39 24.98 19.52
C TYR A 229 -7.39 26.09 18.48
N MET A 230 -6.57 25.95 17.45
CA MET A 230 -6.41 26.94 16.37
C MET A 230 -6.72 26.30 15.00
N ILE A 231 -7.37 27.06 14.12
CA ILE A 231 -7.65 26.72 12.71
C ILE A 231 -6.98 27.76 11.80
N LEU A 232 -6.22 27.30 10.81
CA LEU A 232 -5.53 28.14 9.81
C LEU A 232 -5.84 27.72 8.37
N LEU A 233 -5.87 28.69 7.44
CA LEU A 233 -6.07 28.52 5.99
C LEU A 233 -4.93 29.18 5.17
N PHE A 234 -4.45 28.56 4.08
CA PHE A 234 -3.26 29.04 3.31
C PHE A 234 -3.33 28.95 1.76
N TYR A 235 -2.47 29.71 1.02
CA TYR A 235 -2.20 29.67 -0.45
C TYR A 235 -0.72 29.97 -0.81
N GLU A 236 -0.21 29.61 -2.03
CA GLU A 236 1.25 29.54 -2.35
C GLU A 236 1.73 29.92 -3.80
N PHE A 237 3.07 30.08 -3.99
CA PHE A 237 3.85 30.39 -5.22
C PHE A 237 5.29 29.71 -5.25
N LYS A 238 6.01 29.72 -6.40
CA LYS A 238 6.64 28.53 -7.09
C LYS A 238 8.21 28.52 -7.35
N VAL A 239 8.87 27.31 -7.50
CA VAL A 239 10.20 26.92 -8.18
C VAL A 239 11.49 26.68 -7.28
N MET A 240 12.52 25.77 -7.46
CA MET A 240 12.80 24.36 -7.95
C MET A 240 14.31 23.85 -7.79
N GLU A 241 14.53 22.51 -7.80
CA GLU A 241 15.67 21.61 -8.30
C GLU A 241 17.07 21.24 -7.65
N ALA A 242 17.45 19.93 -7.82
CA ALA A 242 18.79 19.18 -7.82
C ALA A 242 19.42 18.56 -6.51
N LEU A 243 20.25 17.45 -6.41
CA LEU A 243 20.64 16.15 -7.11
C LEU A 243 21.66 15.32 -6.16
N LEU A 244 22.51 14.25 -6.37
CA LEU A 244 22.99 13.26 -7.42
C LEU A 244 23.91 12.07 -6.88
N PHE A 245 23.71 10.79 -7.32
CA PHE A 245 24.58 9.56 -7.54
C PHE A 245 24.96 8.35 -6.57
N VAL A 246 24.28 7.17 -6.70
CA VAL A 246 24.75 5.72 -6.69
C VAL A 246 25.37 5.06 -5.42
N GLY A 247 25.16 3.76 -5.07
CA GLY A 247 24.39 2.58 -5.63
C GLY A 247 24.14 1.50 -4.51
N SER A 248 23.79 0.21 -4.66
CA SER A 248 23.05 -0.71 -5.61
C SER A 248 23.28 -2.18 -5.08
N LYS A 249 22.61 -3.33 -5.33
CA LYS A 249 21.38 -3.82 -6.05
C LYS A 249 20.92 -5.19 -5.39
N LYS A 250 20.53 -6.39 -5.91
CA LYS A 250 20.09 -7.11 -7.17
C LYS A 250 19.65 -8.56 -6.80
N ALA A 251 18.49 -9.09 -7.24
CA ALA A 251 18.18 -10.56 -7.41
C ALA A 251 16.76 -10.87 -8.00
N SER A 252 16.49 -10.61 -9.29
CA SER A 252 15.15 -10.82 -9.90
C SER A 252 15.23 -11.13 -11.41
N ASP A 253 16.19 -11.95 -11.82
CA ASP A 253 16.95 -11.63 -13.04
C ASP A 253 16.49 -12.23 -14.39
N LEU A 254 15.42 -13.04 -14.46
CA LEU A 254 15.03 -13.72 -15.71
C LEU A 254 14.20 -12.83 -16.66
N VAL A 255 12.89 -12.71 -16.46
CA VAL A 255 11.98 -11.91 -17.34
C VAL A 255 12.13 -10.39 -17.21
N LYS A 256 12.71 -9.94 -16.09
CA LYS A 256 12.98 -8.53 -15.74
C LYS A 256 13.61 -7.69 -16.85
N HIS A 257 14.52 -8.27 -17.64
CA HIS A 257 15.18 -7.52 -18.71
C HIS A 257 14.18 -7.04 -19.79
N ILE A 258 13.08 -7.78 -19.98
CA ILE A 258 11.99 -7.39 -20.87
C ILE A 258 11.13 -6.31 -20.20
N THR A 259 10.72 -6.52 -18.94
CA THR A 259 9.88 -5.56 -18.19
C THR A 259 10.53 -4.18 -18.10
N LEU A 260 11.83 -4.13 -17.81
CA LEU A 260 12.59 -2.89 -17.74
C LEU A 260 12.74 -2.22 -19.12
N LYS A 261 12.83 -3.00 -20.21
CA LYS A 261 12.83 -2.48 -21.59
C LYS A 261 11.46 -1.94 -22.01
N SER A 262 10.37 -2.62 -21.66
CA SER A 262 9.00 -2.13 -21.92
C SER A 262 8.71 -0.83 -21.16
N LEU A 263 9.23 -0.70 -19.92
CA LEU A 263 9.17 0.54 -19.15
C LEU A 263 10.03 1.66 -19.77
N GLU A 264 11.25 1.35 -20.19
CA GLU A 264 12.14 2.29 -20.90
C GLU A 264 11.51 2.79 -22.21
N GLU A 265 10.95 1.91 -23.04
CA GLU A 265 10.23 2.31 -24.26
C GLU A 265 8.98 3.12 -23.95
N THR A 266 8.24 2.79 -22.88
CA THR A 266 7.10 3.58 -22.41
C THR A 266 7.55 5.00 -22.06
N TYR A 267 8.63 5.15 -21.27
CA TYR A 267 9.20 6.43 -20.90
C TYR A 267 9.71 7.22 -22.13
N ILE A 268 10.50 6.60 -23.01
CA ILE A 268 11.00 7.23 -24.25
C ILE A 268 9.83 7.68 -25.15
N SER A 269 8.73 6.93 -25.17
CA SER A 269 7.56 7.26 -25.98
C SER A 269 6.72 8.42 -25.44
N THR A 270 6.74 8.67 -24.13
CA THR A 270 5.85 9.65 -23.45
C THR A 270 6.59 10.84 -22.83
N THR A 271 7.89 10.70 -22.54
CA THR A 271 8.79 11.69 -21.91
C THR A 271 8.15 12.54 -20.79
N PRO A 272 7.55 11.93 -19.75
CA PRO A 272 6.82 12.66 -18.73
C PRO A 272 7.74 13.29 -17.68
N GLU A 273 7.33 14.45 -17.15
CA GLU A 273 7.93 15.03 -15.92
C GLU A 273 7.61 14.17 -14.68
N SER A 274 6.46 13.48 -14.68
CA SER A 274 6.03 12.60 -13.56
C SER A 274 5.49 11.25 -14.05
N LEU A 275 6.37 10.25 -14.06
CA LEU A 275 6.12 8.89 -14.50
C LEU A 275 5.24 8.13 -13.49
N GLY A 276 4.08 7.66 -13.94
CA GLY A 276 3.12 6.89 -13.13
C GLY A 276 3.24 5.39 -13.38
N ILE A 277 3.58 4.63 -12.34
CA ILE A 277 3.76 3.17 -12.35
C ILE A 277 2.81 2.54 -11.33
N ALA A 278 2.09 1.48 -11.70
CA ALA A 278 1.33 0.67 -10.76
C ALA A 278 1.83 -0.79 -10.73
N ASP A 279 1.84 -1.41 -9.55
CA ASP A 279 2.11 -2.83 -9.30
C ASP A 279 0.83 -3.44 -8.73
N LEU A 280 0.14 -4.29 -9.49
CA LEU A 280 -1.20 -4.81 -9.19
C LEU A 280 -1.12 -6.26 -8.73
N GLY A 281 -1.50 -6.51 -7.47
CA GLY A 281 -1.24 -7.77 -6.76
C GLY A 281 0.17 -7.81 -6.17
N CYS A 282 0.62 -6.71 -5.55
CA CYS A 282 1.99 -6.55 -5.06
C CYS A 282 2.37 -7.47 -3.87
N SER A 283 1.37 -8.10 -3.23
CA SER A 283 1.52 -8.90 -2.01
C SER A 283 2.19 -8.13 -0.86
N CYS A 284 2.78 -8.86 0.10
CA CYS A 284 3.52 -8.28 1.23
C CYS A 284 4.97 -8.79 1.27
N GLY A 285 5.93 -7.92 0.95
CA GLY A 285 7.35 -8.26 1.12
C GLY A 285 8.34 -7.39 0.34
N GLN A 286 9.60 -7.82 0.36
CA GLN A 286 10.72 -7.11 -0.26
C GLN A 286 10.69 -7.15 -1.81
N ASN A 287 9.98 -8.11 -2.40
CA ASN A 287 10.00 -8.38 -3.85
C ASN A 287 9.46 -7.20 -4.67
N THR A 288 8.27 -6.69 -4.34
CA THR A 288 7.69 -5.50 -5.00
C THR A 288 8.65 -4.30 -4.91
N LEU A 289 9.22 -4.01 -3.72
CA LEU A 289 10.18 -2.92 -3.57
C LEU A 289 11.49 -3.15 -4.34
N SER A 290 11.95 -4.40 -4.49
CA SER A 290 13.09 -4.71 -5.35
C SER A 290 12.77 -4.40 -6.82
N THR A 291 11.59 -4.80 -7.30
CA THR A 291 11.12 -4.48 -8.65
C THR A 291 11.00 -2.97 -8.87
N VAL A 292 10.42 -2.23 -7.92
CA VAL A 292 10.31 -0.75 -7.95
C VAL A 292 11.68 -0.08 -8.02
N ARG A 293 12.64 -0.52 -7.20
CA ARG A 293 14.04 -0.02 -7.27
C ARG A 293 14.64 -0.24 -8.65
N GLU A 294 14.37 -1.38 -9.25
CA GLU A 294 14.94 -1.77 -10.55
C GLU A 294 14.30 -1.00 -11.71
N MET A 295 13.01 -0.65 -11.59
CA MET A 295 12.28 0.24 -12.48
C MET A 295 12.77 1.70 -12.41
N VAL A 296 12.99 2.25 -11.21
CA VAL A 296 13.62 3.57 -11.03
C VAL A 296 15.04 3.55 -11.59
N GLU A 297 15.80 2.49 -11.31
CA GLU A 297 17.17 2.34 -11.79
C GLU A 297 17.32 2.22 -13.30
N VAL A 298 16.33 1.73 -14.07
CA VAL A 298 16.45 1.70 -15.54
C VAL A 298 16.21 3.09 -16.12
N ILE A 299 15.14 3.76 -15.71
CA ILE A 299 14.81 5.09 -16.23
C ILE A 299 15.89 6.13 -15.86
N ASP A 300 16.43 6.09 -14.64
CA ASP A 300 17.58 6.93 -14.25
C ASP A 300 18.83 6.74 -15.15
N LYS A 301 18.97 5.58 -15.81
CA LYS A 301 20.04 5.32 -16.81
C LYS A 301 19.63 5.82 -18.20
N THR A 302 18.36 5.69 -18.58
CA THR A 302 17.81 6.27 -19.81
C THR A 302 17.93 7.81 -19.79
N THR A 303 17.76 8.44 -18.63
CA THR A 303 17.78 9.91 -18.45
C THR A 303 19.15 10.51 -18.15
N LEU A 304 20.28 9.83 -18.40
CA LEU A 304 21.62 10.30 -18.00
C LEU A 304 22.02 11.73 -18.46
N ASN A 305 21.32 12.32 -19.43
CA ASN A 305 21.58 13.67 -19.96
C ASN A 305 20.46 14.69 -19.66
N ILE A 306 19.43 14.34 -18.89
CA ILE A 306 18.28 15.20 -18.54
C ILE A 306 17.87 14.98 -17.07
N PRO A 307 17.08 15.86 -16.44
CA PRO A 307 16.51 15.58 -15.12
C PRO A 307 15.67 14.29 -15.16
N PRO A 308 15.87 13.34 -14.22
CA PRO A 308 15.02 12.15 -14.12
C PRO A 308 13.61 12.53 -13.67
N PRO A 309 12.56 11.78 -14.07
CA PRO A 309 11.20 12.10 -13.69
C PRO A 309 10.93 11.93 -12.19
N GLU A 310 9.78 12.44 -11.77
CA GLU A 310 9.19 12.06 -10.50
C GLU A 310 8.41 10.75 -10.64
N TYR A 311 8.79 9.73 -9.87
CA TYR A 311 8.22 8.40 -9.92
C TYR A 311 7.05 8.30 -8.95
N ARG A 312 5.83 8.26 -9.49
CA ARG A 312 4.60 7.94 -8.75
C ARG A 312 4.38 6.44 -8.82
N VAL A 313 4.64 5.75 -7.71
CA VAL A 313 4.59 4.29 -7.63
C VAL A 313 3.41 3.87 -6.77
N TYR A 314 2.51 3.08 -7.33
CA TYR A 314 1.29 2.66 -6.67
C TYR A 314 1.26 1.15 -6.48
N LEU A 315 1.33 0.71 -5.23
CA LEU A 315 1.27 -0.70 -4.85
C LEU A 315 -0.19 -1.04 -4.57
N ASN A 316 -0.78 -1.93 -5.36
CA ASN A 316 -2.16 -2.38 -5.18
C ASN A 316 -2.20 -3.85 -4.75
N ASP A 317 -3.08 -4.13 -3.82
CA ASP A 317 -3.53 -5.47 -3.45
C ASP A 317 -4.92 -5.37 -2.79
N LEU A 318 -5.51 -6.50 -2.42
CA LEU A 318 -6.79 -6.54 -1.71
C LEU A 318 -6.68 -5.87 -0.32
N PRO A 319 -7.76 -5.29 0.23
CA PRO A 319 -7.76 -4.64 1.56
C PRO A 319 -7.35 -5.55 2.73
N THR A 320 -7.26 -6.86 2.50
CA THR A 320 -6.80 -7.89 3.44
C THR A 320 -5.28 -8.08 3.48
N ASN A 321 -4.53 -7.67 2.44
CA ASN A 321 -3.07 -7.79 2.36
C ASN A 321 -2.34 -6.95 3.43
N ASP A 322 -1.20 -7.40 3.93
CA ASP A 322 -0.37 -6.66 4.90
C ASP A 322 0.48 -5.57 4.23
N PHE A 323 -0.20 -4.49 3.83
CA PHE A 323 0.45 -3.24 3.43
C PHE A 323 1.36 -2.70 4.52
N ASN A 324 1.01 -2.92 5.80
CA ASN A 324 1.80 -2.44 6.93
C ASN A 324 3.20 -3.09 7.01
N ALA A 325 3.37 -4.35 6.60
CA ALA A 325 4.69 -4.98 6.46
C ALA A 325 5.55 -4.25 5.42
N VAL A 326 4.98 -3.93 4.25
CA VAL A 326 5.68 -3.17 3.19
C VAL A 326 5.98 -1.75 3.67
N PHE A 327 5.05 -1.10 4.35
CA PHE A 327 5.22 0.28 4.82
C PHE A 327 6.34 0.39 5.87
N LYS A 328 6.43 -0.55 6.82
CA LYS A 328 7.49 -0.56 7.85
C LYS A 328 8.92 -0.63 7.28
N ILE A 329 9.11 -1.21 6.08
CA ILE A 329 10.42 -1.29 5.42
C ILE A 329 10.71 -0.12 4.45
N LEU A 330 9.73 0.75 4.17
CA LEU A 330 9.93 1.90 3.27
C LEU A 330 11.01 2.91 3.74
N PRO A 331 11.19 3.23 5.04
CA PRO A 331 12.24 4.16 5.48
C PRO A 331 13.66 3.69 5.12
N ASP A 332 13.99 2.41 5.37
CA ASP A 332 15.29 1.86 4.97
C ASP A 332 15.37 1.65 3.45
N PHE A 333 14.25 1.36 2.76
CA PHE A 333 14.21 1.35 1.30
C PHE A 333 14.58 2.71 0.71
N TYR A 334 13.95 3.80 1.15
CA TYR A 334 14.24 5.16 0.68
C TYR A 334 15.66 5.59 1.05
N LYS A 335 16.16 5.23 2.24
CA LYS A 335 17.55 5.49 2.65
C LYS A 335 18.55 4.75 1.75
N GLN A 336 18.33 3.47 1.47
CA GLN A 336 19.12 2.70 0.52
C GLN A 336 19.03 3.28 -0.90
N LEU A 337 17.84 3.71 -1.34
CA LEU A 337 17.61 4.27 -2.67
C LEU A 337 18.25 5.65 -2.83
N ASN A 338 18.15 6.52 -1.83
CA ASN A 338 18.74 7.86 -1.85
C ASN A 338 20.26 7.80 -1.75
N MET A 339 20.83 6.83 -1.00
CA MET A 339 22.26 6.47 -1.12
C MET A 339 22.56 5.96 -2.53
N ALA A 340 21.73 5.05 -3.06
CA ALA A 340 21.83 4.54 -4.42
C ALA A 340 21.52 5.56 -5.54
N ARG A 341 21.25 6.81 -5.18
CA ARG A 341 21.04 7.96 -6.06
C ARG A 341 21.77 9.21 -5.57
N CYS A 342 22.70 9.10 -4.59
CA CYS A 342 23.25 10.16 -3.70
C CYS A 342 22.45 11.47 -3.67
N GLN A 343 21.13 11.33 -3.53
CA GLN A 343 20.21 12.43 -3.39
C GLN A 343 20.26 12.87 -1.94
N LYS A 344 20.70 14.12 -1.72
CA LYS A 344 20.68 14.69 -0.38
C LYS A 344 19.23 15.00 -0.01
N ASN A 345 18.69 14.16 0.87
CA ASN A 345 17.45 14.29 1.62
C ASN A 345 16.13 14.23 0.82
N GLU A 346 16.06 14.69 -0.43
CA GLU A 346 14.82 14.65 -1.22
C GLU A 346 14.77 13.49 -2.22
N SER A 347 13.84 12.56 -2.00
CA SER A 347 13.48 11.50 -2.95
C SER A 347 12.66 12.09 -4.11
N SER A 348 12.91 11.64 -5.34
CA SER A 348 11.98 11.82 -6.47
C SER A 348 11.03 10.62 -6.67
N VAL A 349 10.99 9.70 -5.71
CA VAL A 349 10.17 8.47 -5.74
C VAL A 349 9.17 8.50 -4.59
N PHE A 350 7.89 8.29 -4.94
CA PHE A 350 6.75 8.40 -4.05
C PHE A 350 5.90 7.12 -4.14
N ILE A 351 5.97 6.30 -3.09
CA ILE A 351 5.30 5.00 -3.01
C ILE A 351 4.03 5.11 -2.15
N ALA A 352 2.90 4.59 -2.63
CA ALA A 352 1.63 4.58 -1.91
C ALA A 352 0.85 3.26 -2.09
N GLY A 353 0.09 2.86 -1.07
CA GLY A 353 -0.76 1.66 -1.11
C GLY A 353 -2.19 1.98 -1.53
N TYR A 354 -2.69 1.25 -2.54
CA TYR A 354 -4.05 1.34 -3.09
C TYR A 354 -4.82 0.03 -2.78
N PRO A 355 -5.56 -0.04 -1.65
CA PRO A 355 -6.33 -1.21 -1.26
C PRO A 355 -7.59 -1.38 -2.13
N GLY A 356 -7.69 -2.48 -2.86
CA GLY A 356 -8.87 -2.80 -3.68
C GLY A 356 -8.62 -3.92 -4.69
N THR A 357 -9.70 -4.46 -5.29
CA THR A 357 -9.56 -5.42 -6.38
C THR A 357 -9.21 -4.71 -7.70
N PHE A 358 -8.21 -5.22 -8.40
CA PHE A 358 -7.88 -4.76 -9.76
C PHE A 358 -8.93 -5.13 -10.81
N TYR A 359 -9.95 -5.94 -10.50
CA TYR A 359 -11.07 -6.14 -11.42
C TYR A 359 -12.00 -4.92 -11.54
N GLY A 360 -11.87 -3.94 -10.65
CA GLY A 360 -12.53 -2.64 -10.77
C GLY A 360 -11.56 -1.49 -11.10
N ARG A 361 -12.14 -0.28 -11.18
CA ARG A 361 -11.38 0.97 -11.16
C ARG A 361 -10.71 1.16 -9.80
N LEU A 362 -9.39 1.26 -9.82
CA LEU A 362 -8.51 1.52 -8.67
C LEU A 362 -7.95 2.95 -8.70
N PHE A 363 -7.82 3.50 -9.90
CA PHE A 363 -7.14 4.76 -10.16
C PHE A 363 -8.07 5.74 -10.89
N PRO A 364 -7.82 7.05 -10.79
CA PRO A 364 -8.36 8.08 -11.67
C PRO A 364 -8.06 7.85 -13.15
N ASP A 365 -8.83 8.49 -14.02
CA ASP A 365 -8.62 8.49 -15.47
C ASP A 365 -7.20 8.99 -15.80
N LYS A 366 -6.54 8.32 -16.74
CA LYS A 366 -5.30 8.75 -17.43
C LYS A 366 -4.19 9.24 -16.49
N CYS A 367 -3.96 8.54 -15.38
CA CYS A 367 -2.93 8.89 -14.40
C CYS A 367 -1.70 7.96 -14.41
N LEU A 368 -1.82 6.78 -15.05
CA LEU A 368 -0.76 5.78 -15.19
C LEU A 368 -0.08 5.88 -16.56
N HIS A 369 1.20 5.52 -16.61
CA HIS A 369 1.95 5.33 -17.85
C HIS A 369 2.31 3.86 -18.03
N PHE A 370 2.61 3.17 -16.93
CA PHE A 370 3.01 1.77 -16.92
C PHE A 370 2.25 1.00 -15.82
N ILE A 371 1.84 -0.21 -16.14
CA ILE A 371 1.31 -1.18 -15.17
C ILE A 371 2.17 -2.43 -15.19
N TYR A 372 2.42 -2.98 -14.03
CA TYR A 372 2.99 -4.29 -13.80
C TYR A 372 1.98 -5.10 -12.97
N SER A 373 1.83 -6.38 -13.28
CA SER A 373 1.11 -7.35 -12.44
C SER A 373 1.79 -8.70 -12.58
N SER A 374 1.96 -9.42 -11.46
CA SER A 374 2.80 -10.60 -11.40
C SER A 374 2.21 -11.64 -10.46
N TYR A 375 1.85 -12.81 -11.02
CA TYR A 375 1.20 -13.91 -10.32
C TYR A 375 -0.15 -13.54 -9.66
N SER A 376 -0.86 -12.57 -10.23
CA SER A 376 -2.10 -12.01 -9.66
C SER A 376 -3.34 -12.32 -10.52
N LEU A 377 -3.25 -12.18 -11.84
CA LEU A 377 -4.39 -12.28 -12.78
C LEU A 377 -4.94 -13.70 -13.02
N HIS A 378 -4.41 -14.71 -12.33
CA HIS A 378 -4.97 -16.06 -12.29
C HIS A 378 -5.88 -16.31 -11.08
N TRP A 379 -6.04 -15.32 -10.18
CA TRP A 379 -7.02 -15.35 -9.08
C TRP A 379 -8.29 -14.62 -9.50
N LEU A 380 -9.39 -15.36 -9.66
CA LEU A 380 -10.71 -14.85 -10.03
C LEU A 380 -11.28 -13.94 -8.94
N SER A 381 -12.22 -13.06 -9.31
CA SER A 381 -12.86 -12.11 -8.38
C SER A 381 -13.72 -12.80 -7.32
N ARG A 382 -14.09 -14.06 -7.53
CA ARG A 382 -14.98 -14.88 -6.70
C ARG A 382 -14.89 -16.36 -7.13
N ILE A 383 -15.42 -17.26 -6.31
CA ILE A 383 -15.76 -18.63 -6.76
C ILE A 383 -16.82 -18.53 -7.85
N PRO A 384 -16.63 -19.14 -9.04
CA PRO A 384 -17.60 -19.03 -10.13
C PRO A 384 -19.01 -19.50 -9.72
N PRO A 385 -20.06 -18.67 -9.84
CA PRO A 385 -21.40 -19.01 -9.35
C PRO A 385 -22.03 -20.19 -10.12
N GLY A 386 -21.56 -20.48 -11.34
CA GLY A 386 -21.97 -21.63 -12.13
C GLY A 386 -21.50 -22.99 -11.60
N LEU A 387 -20.68 -23.03 -10.53
CA LEU A 387 -20.31 -24.27 -9.85
C LEU A 387 -21.39 -24.79 -8.90
N TYR A 388 -22.36 -23.97 -8.52
CA TYR A 388 -23.40 -24.35 -7.56
C TYR A 388 -24.75 -24.62 -8.26
N ASP A 389 -25.42 -25.70 -7.87
CA ASP A 389 -26.78 -25.97 -8.31
C ASP A 389 -27.79 -24.97 -7.69
N LYS A 390 -29.01 -24.99 -8.20
CA LYS A 390 -30.16 -24.18 -7.72
C LYS A 390 -30.54 -24.41 -6.24
N ASP A 391 -30.04 -25.47 -5.62
CA ASP A 391 -30.24 -25.78 -4.20
C ASP A 391 -28.98 -25.44 -3.36
N GLY A 392 -27.96 -24.81 -3.97
CA GLY A 392 -26.72 -24.34 -3.34
C GLY A 392 -25.57 -25.35 -3.27
N ARG A 393 -25.65 -26.49 -3.96
CA ARG A 393 -24.64 -27.58 -3.85
C ARG A 393 -23.59 -27.50 -4.95
N SER A 394 -22.30 -27.64 -4.64
CA SER A 394 -21.27 -27.71 -5.68
C SER A 394 -21.47 -28.92 -6.60
N ILE A 395 -21.26 -28.70 -7.90
CA ILE A 395 -21.24 -29.72 -8.95
C ILE A 395 -19.83 -30.32 -9.14
N ASN A 396 -18.82 -29.80 -8.43
CA ASN A 396 -17.41 -30.20 -8.51
C ASN A 396 -16.98 -31.07 -7.29
N LYS A 397 -17.91 -31.85 -6.74
CA LYS A 397 -17.78 -32.60 -5.46
C LYS A 397 -16.46 -33.36 -5.30
N GLY A 398 -15.89 -33.26 -4.09
CA GLY A 398 -14.60 -33.88 -3.75
C GLY A 398 -13.37 -33.31 -4.47
N ARG A 399 -13.50 -32.21 -5.23
CA ARG A 399 -12.41 -31.55 -5.97
C ARG A 399 -12.43 -30.04 -5.69
N PHE A 400 -11.25 -29.44 -5.58
CA PHE A 400 -11.12 -27.99 -5.37
C PHE A 400 -11.00 -27.16 -6.65
N TYR A 401 -10.76 -27.82 -7.79
CA TYR A 401 -10.56 -27.17 -9.08
C TYR A 401 -10.97 -28.15 -10.20
N ILE A 402 -10.77 -27.74 -11.44
CA ILE A 402 -10.89 -28.56 -12.64
C ILE A 402 -10.02 -29.83 -12.55
N SER A 403 -10.59 -30.98 -12.88
CA SER A 403 -9.93 -32.30 -12.92
C SER A 403 -10.44 -33.14 -14.11
N GLU A 404 -9.81 -34.30 -14.39
CA GLU A 404 -10.32 -35.25 -15.41
C GLU A 404 -11.76 -35.70 -15.16
N SER A 405 -12.17 -35.76 -13.89
CA SER A 405 -13.53 -36.16 -13.48
C SER A 405 -14.54 -35.01 -13.44
N SER A 406 -14.13 -33.77 -13.68
CA SER A 406 -15.03 -32.60 -13.69
C SER A 406 -15.91 -32.58 -14.95
N SER A 407 -17.15 -32.10 -14.84
CA SER A 407 -18.07 -32.03 -15.99
C SER A 407 -17.81 -30.78 -16.86
N LEU A 408 -18.23 -30.79 -18.13
CA LEU A 408 -18.18 -29.62 -19.04
C LEU A 408 -18.77 -28.32 -18.46
N GLN A 409 -19.68 -28.42 -17.48
CA GLN A 409 -20.26 -27.27 -16.78
C GLN A 409 -19.26 -26.60 -15.82
N VAL A 410 -18.36 -27.38 -15.17
CA VAL A 410 -17.29 -26.87 -14.30
C VAL A 410 -16.31 -26.02 -15.12
N PHE A 411 -15.75 -26.58 -16.19
CA PHE A 411 -14.83 -25.85 -17.07
C PHE A 411 -15.46 -24.56 -17.59
N LYS A 412 -16.73 -24.61 -18.01
CA LYS A 412 -17.46 -23.43 -18.49
C LYS A 412 -17.66 -22.38 -17.38
N ALA A 413 -18.04 -22.78 -16.16
CA ALA A 413 -18.23 -21.85 -15.06
C ALA A 413 -16.94 -21.08 -14.73
N TYR A 414 -15.81 -21.78 -14.63
CA TYR A 414 -14.49 -21.16 -14.45
C TYR A 414 -14.12 -20.22 -15.60
N PHE A 415 -14.34 -20.63 -16.85
CA PHE A 415 -14.05 -19.80 -18.03
C PHE A 415 -14.96 -18.57 -18.13
N ASP A 416 -16.27 -18.71 -17.87
CA ASP A 416 -17.22 -17.60 -17.85
C ASP A 416 -16.81 -16.51 -16.84
N GLN A 417 -16.36 -16.94 -15.64
CA GLN A 417 -15.88 -16.03 -14.60
C GLN A 417 -14.56 -15.36 -15.00
N PHE A 418 -13.60 -16.12 -15.58
CA PHE A 418 -12.38 -15.54 -16.13
C PHE A 418 -12.66 -14.48 -17.21
N GLN A 419 -13.62 -14.73 -18.11
CA GLN A 419 -14.01 -13.74 -19.12
C GLN A 419 -14.68 -12.49 -18.51
N GLU A 420 -15.55 -12.63 -17.51
CA GLU A 420 -16.11 -11.47 -16.79
C GLU A 420 -14.98 -10.65 -16.16
N ASP A 421 -14.12 -11.31 -15.39
CA ASP A 421 -13.07 -10.70 -14.59
C ASP A 421 -11.99 -10.03 -15.46
N PHE A 422 -11.44 -10.74 -16.45
CA PHE A 422 -10.38 -10.22 -17.31
C PHE A 422 -10.88 -9.10 -18.23
N SER A 423 -12.13 -9.16 -18.72
CA SER A 423 -12.72 -8.06 -19.49
C SER A 423 -12.92 -6.81 -18.62
N LEU A 424 -13.38 -6.96 -17.37
CA LEU A 424 -13.51 -5.85 -16.42
C LEU A 424 -12.15 -5.27 -16.01
N PHE A 425 -11.10 -6.10 -15.89
CA PHE A 425 -9.73 -5.63 -15.70
C PHE A 425 -9.29 -4.74 -16.86
N LEU A 426 -9.40 -5.20 -18.11
CA LEU A 426 -8.99 -4.44 -19.30
C LEU A 426 -9.77 -3.11 -19.41
N GLN A 427 -11.10 -3.14 -19.29
CA GLN A 427 -11.97 -1.95 -19.30
C GLN A 427 -11.65 -0.94 -18.17
N SER A 428 -11.11 -1.42 -17.05
CA SER A 428 -10.66 -0.56 -15.96
C SER A 428 -9.30 0.06 -16.24
N ARG A 429 -8.33 -0.73 -16.75
CA ARG A 429 -6.98 -0.25 -17.09
C ARG A 429 -6.97 0.73 -18.26
N SER A 430 -7.83 0.54 -19.26
CA SER A 430 -7.90 1.42 -20.44
C SER A 430 -8.38 2.84 -20.13
N LYS A 431 -9.18 3.02 -19.08
CA LYS A 431 -9.53 4.35 -18.54
C LYS A 431 -8.37 4.99 -17.76
N GLU A 432 -7.60 4.19 -17.04
CA GLU A 432 -6.57 4.63 -16.07
C GLU A 432 -5.20 4.94 -16.69
N LEU A 433 -4.85 4.26 -17.79
CA LEU A 433 -3.66 4.53 -18.58
C LEU A 433 -3.79 5.80 -19.42
N LEU A 434 -2.66 6.47 -19.61
CA LEU A 434 -2.47 7.47 -20.65
C LEU A 434 -2.37 6.79 -22.03
N PRO A 435 -2.74 7.49 -23.13
CA PRO A 435 -2.48 7.01 -24.48
C PRO A 435 -0.99 6.68 -24.67
N ARG A 436 -0.69 5.51 -25.26
CA ARG A 436 0.67 4.95 -25.42
C ARG A 436 1.34 4.46 -24.13
N GLY A 437 0.64 4.48 -23.00
CA GLY A 437 1.04 3.70 -21.83
C GLY A 437 0.96 2.20 -22.10
N ARG A 438 1.76 1.40 -21.38
CA ARG A 438 1.83 -0.07 -21.55
C ARG A 438 1.49 -0.81 -20.26
N MET A 439 1.25 -2.11 -20.40
CA MET A 439 1.16 -3.04 -19.28
C MET A 439 2.27 -4.10 -19.41
N VAL A 440 2.58 -4.78 -18.32
CA VAL A 440 3.31 -6.05 -18.31
C VAL A 440 2.58 -6.98 -17.36
N LEU A 441 2.00 -8.03 -17.92
CA LEU A 441 1.19 -9.01 -17.20
C LEU A 441 1.95 -10.33 -17.15
N ILE A 442 2.23 -10.81 -15.94
CA ILE A 442 2.84 -12.10 -15.67
C ILE A 442 1.84 -12.94 -14.89
N LEU A 443 1.42 -14.08 -15.43
CA LEU A 443 0.39 -14.93 -14.85
C LEU A 443 0.62 -16.40 -15.16
N LEU A 444 0.05 -17.29 -14.35
CA LEU A 444 0.04 -18.72 -14.63
C LEU A 444 -0.97 -18.99 -15.74
N GLY A 445 -0.57 -19.81 -16.71
CA GLY A 445 -1.40 -20.23 -17.83
C GLY A 445 -1.32 -21.73 -18.05
N ARG A 446 -1.75 -22.19 -19.23
CA ARG A 446 -1.64 -23.59 -19.64
C ARG A 446 -1.24 -23.71 -21.11
N ARG A 447 -0.40 -24.69 -21.43
CA ARG A 447 0.15 -24.86 -22.78
C ARG A 447 -0.88 -25.35 -23.80
N ASP A 448 -1.67 -26.34 -23.38
CA ASP A 448 -2.63 -27.03 -24.22
C ASP A 448 -4.04 -26.45 -24.06
N GLN A 449 -4.92 -26.70 -25.03
CA GLN A 449 -6.30 -26.20 -24.97
C GLN A 449 -7.13 -26.96 -23.90
N SER A 450 -6.72 -28.18 -23.54
CA SER A 450 -7.18 -28.90 -22.35
C SER A 450 -6.96 -28.05 -21.10
N HIS A 451 -7.97 -27.98 -20.22
CA HIS A 451 -7.80 -27.38 -18.88
C HIS A 451 -7.20 -28.37 -17.86
N VAL A 452 -7.01 -29.63 -18.25
CA VAL A 452 -6.31 -30.64 -17.46
C VAL A 452 -4.91 -30.86 -18.04
N ASP A 453 -3.91 -30.67 -17.18
CA ASP A 453 -2.49 -30.95 -17.39
C ASP A 453 -1.89 -31.73 -16.19
N ARG A 454 -0.72 -32.34 -16.38
CA ARG A 454 0.12 -32.88 -15.29
C ARG A 454 0.94 -31.77 -14.62
N GLY A 455 0.34 -30.60 -14.41
CA GLY A 455 1.00 -29.39 -13.90
C GLY A 455 0.06 -28.63 -12.95
N ASN A 456 -0.44 -27.47 -13.39
CA ASN A 456 -1.31 -26.60 -12.60
C ASN A 456 -2.56 -27.35 -12.07
N SER A 457 -3.29 -28.09 -12.91
CA SER A 457 -4.48 -28.81 -12.42
C SER A 457 -4.12 -30.02 -11.56
N PHE A 458 -2.99 -30.67 -11.83
CA PHE A 458 -2.55 -31.84 -11.06
C PHE A 458 -2.18 -31.46 -9.62
N LEU A 459 -1.52 -30.31 -9.41
CA LEU A 459 -1.24 -29.81 -8.07
C LEU A 459 -2.51 -29.55 -7.24
N TRP A 460 -3.62 -29.14 -7.87
CA TRP A 460 -4.94 -29.03 -7.22
C TRP A 460 -5.62 -30.40 -6.98
N GLU A 461 -5.43 -31.36 -7.88
CA GLU A 461 -5.90 -32.74 -7.68
C GLU A 461 -5.16 -33.42 -6.52
N LEU A 462 -3.84 -33.28 -6.40
CA LEU A 462 -3.08 -33.82 -5.27
C LEU A 462 -3.52 -33.19 -3.93
N LEU A 463 -3.88 -31.90 -3.92
CA LEU A 463 -4.40 -31.24 -2.72
C LEU A 463 -5.80 -31.80 -2.36
N SER A 464 -6.65 -32.01 -3.36
CA SER A 464 -7.95 -32.67 -3.21
C SER A 464 -7.80 -34.11 -2.68
N ARG A 465 -6.76 -34.83 -3.10
CA ARG A 465 -6.42 -36.18 -2.61
C ARG A 465 -6.00 -36.17 -1.14
N SER A 466 -5.17 -35.23 -0.69
CA SER A 466 -4.84 -35.12 0.74
C SER A 466 -6.05 -34.79 1.61
N PHE A 467 -6.99 -33.99 1.11
CA PHE A 467 -8.27 -33.80 1.80
C PHE A 467 -9.11 -35.08 1.85
N ALA A 468 -9.16 -35.87 0.78
CA ALA A 468 -9.80 -37.20 0.81
C ALA A 468 -9.13 -38.13 1.84
N THR A 469 -7.79 -38.07 1.99
CA THR A 469 -7.08 -38.78 3.05
C THR A 469 -7.54 -38.33 4.45
N LEU A 470 -7.64 -37.03 4.71
CA LEU A 470 -8.14 -36.49 6.00
C LEU A 470 -9.61 -36.84 6.27
N VAL A 471 -10.46 -36.88 5.23
CA VAL A 471 -11.85 -37.36 5.35
C VAL A 471 -11.88 -38.86 5.70
N SER A 472 -11.04 -39.69 5.07
CA SER A 472 -10.96 -41.14 5.39
C SER A 472 -10.49 -41.41 6.83
N LYS A 473 -9.64 -40.52 7.37
CA LYS A 473 -9.17 -40.53 8.77
C LYS A 473 -10.24 -40.00 9.75
N GLY A 474 -11.35 -39.43 9.26
CA GLY A 474 -12.41 -38.82 10.05
C GLY A 474 -12.07 -37.45 10.63
N GLU A 475 -10.97 -36.83 10.16
CA GLU A 475 -10.50 -35.53 10.66
C GLU A 475 -11.20 -34.35 9.98
N VAL A 476 -11.63 -34.54 8.73
CA VAL A 476 -12.41 -33.56 7.95
C VAL A 476 -13.74 -34.20 7.53
N LYS A 477 -14.79 -33.38 7.42
CA LYS A 477 -16.10 -33.80 6.91
C LYS A 477 -16.16 -33.68 5.39
N GLN A 478 -16.71 -34.68 4.70
CA GLN A 478 -16.87 -34.64 3.24
C GLN A 478 -17.70 -33.42 2.80
N GLU A 479 -18.70 -33.02 3.59
CA GLU A 479 -19.53 -31.85 3.29
C GLU A 479 -18.72 -30.55 3.23
N LYS A 480 -17.73 -30.36 4.12
CA LYS A 480 -16.82 -29.20 4.05
C LYS A 480 -15.95 -29.22 2.79
N VAL A 481 -15.55 -30.41 2.32
CA VAL A 481 -14.74 -30.58 1.09
C VAL A 481 -15.59 -30.29 -0.15
N ASP A 482 -16.83 -30.77 -0.17
CA ASP A 482 -17.83 -30.49 -1.22
C ASP A 482 -18.32 -29.02 -1.25
N GLU A 483 -18.01 -28.23 -0.23
CA GLU A 483 -18.31 -26.78 -0.14
C GLU A 483 -17.13 -25.88 -0.56
N TYR A 484 -15.92 -26.43 -0.72
CA TYR A 484 -14.69 -25.68 -1.02
C TYR A 484 -14.24 -25.87 -2.47
N ASP A 485 -14.52 -24.87 -3.30
CA ASP A 485 -13.90 -24.68 -4.62
C ASP A 485 -12.83 -23.58 -4.54
N SER A 486 -11.90 -23.54 -5.51
CA SER A 486 -10.85 -22.53 -5.61
C SER A 486 -11.27 -21.38 -6.54
N HIS A 487 -10.82 -20.15 -6.26
CA HIS A 487 -10.95 -19.02 -7.20
C HIS A 487 -9.70 -18.89 -8.09
N PHE A 488 -9.15 -20.02 -8.54
CA PHE A 488 -8.01 -20.09 -9.45
C PHE A 488 -8.48 -20.30 -10.89
N TYR A 489 -7.77 -19.74 -11.87
CA TYR A 489 -7.89 -20.16 -13.27
C TYR A 489 -6.58 -19.97 -14.03
N ALA A 490 -6.15 -21.02 -14.73
CA ALA A 490 -5.00 -20.99 -15.64
C ALA A 490 -5.51 -20.84 -17.10
N PRO A 491 -5.60 -19.62 -17.66
CA PRO A 491 -6.02 -19.41 -19.04
C PRO A 491 -5.02 -19.98 -20.05
N SER A 492 -5.52 -20.29 -21.24
CA SER A 492 -4.72 -20.59 -22.43
C SER A 492 -4.48 -19.31 -23.24
N ARG A 493 -3.46 -19.31 -24.09
CA ARG A 493 -3.09 -18.18 -24.96
C ARG A 493 -4.27 -17.66 -25.77
N ASN A 494 -5.02 -18.56 -26.40
CA ASN A 494 -6.16 -18.21 -27.25
C ASN A 494 -7.25 -17.48 -26.46
N GLU A 495 -7.53 -17.90 -25.22
CA GLU A 495 -8.57 -17.29 -24.37
C GLU A 495 -8.20 -15.85 -23.98
N ILE A 496 -6.91 -15.54 -23.83
CA ILE A 496 -6.43 -14.17 -23.60
C ILE A 496 -6.44 -13.36 -24.90
N GLU A 497 -5.91 -13.90 -26.00
CA GLU A 497 -5.86 -13.22 -27.30
C GLU A 497 -7.27 -12.89 -27.83
N ASP A 498 -8.24 -13.79 -27.64
CA ASP A 498 -9.65 -13.55 -28.00
C ASP A 498 -10.32 -12.53 -27.07
N GLU A 499 -10.05 -12.52 -25.75
CA GLU A 499 -10.66 -11.55 -24.83
C GLU A 499 -10.07 -10.14 -24.98
N VAL A 500 -8.76 -9.99 -25.16
CA VAL A 500 -8.13 -8.68 -25.47
C VAL A 500 -8.71 -8.10 -26.76
N LYS A 501 -8.86 -8.94 -27.79
CA LYS A 501 -9.46 -8.57 -29.08
C LYS A 501 -10.97 -8.28 -29.02
N LYS A 502 -11.68 -8.89 -28.07
CA LYS A 502 -13.11 -8.69 -27.81
C LYS A 502 -13.40 -7.42 -27.03
N GLU A 503 -12.53 -7.04 -26.09
CA GLU A 503 -12.62 -5.78 -25.35
C GLU A 503 -12.10 -4.60 -26.18
N GLY A 504 -10.96 -4.76 -26.87
CA GLY A 504 -10.51 -3.89 -27.94
C GLY A 504 -9.82 -2.58 -27.52
N SER A 505 -9.55 -2.34 -26.24
CA SER A 505 -8.78 -1.18 -25.78
C SER A 505 -7.25 -1.35 -25.90
N PHE A 506 -6.77 -2.56 -26.13
CA PHE A 506 -5.34 -2.90 -26.13
C PHE A 506 -4.93 -3.75 -27.35
N GLU A 507 -3.67 -3.58 -27.76
CA GLU A 507 -2.96 -4.44 -28.71
C GLU A 507 -1.86 -5.19 -27.94
N ILE A 508 -1.58 -6.44 -28.32
CA ILE A 508 -0.52 -7.27 -27.70
C ILE A 508 0.77 -7.08 -28.51
N ASP A 509 1.79 -6.48 -27.91
CA ASP A 509 3.13 -6.28 -28.48
C ASP A 509 3.97 -7.58 -28.37
N ARG A 510 3.83 -8.30 -27.25
CA ARG A 510 4.53 -9.57 -27.01
C ARG A 510 3.67 -10.53 -26.19
N PHE A 511 3.72 -11.81 -26.53
CA PHE A 511 3.16 -12.91 -25.74
C PHE A 511 4.13 -14.09 -25.78
N GLU A 512 4.78 -14.35 -24.66
CA GLU A 512 5.71 -15.48 -24.47
C GLU A 512 5.24 -16.41 -23.36
N MET A 513 5.71 -17.67 -23.44
CA MET A 513 5.45 -18.72 -22.48
C MET A 513 6.78 -19.20 -21.93
N PHE A 514 6.90 -19.25 -20.61
CA PHE A 514 8.06 -19.78 -19.89
C PHE A 514 7.64 -20.98 -19.04
N GLU A 515 8.58 -21.88 -18.80
CA GLU A 515 8.42 -23.07 -17.95
C GLU A 515 9.46 -22.93 -16.82
N LEU A 516 9.01 -22.84 -15.56
CA LEU A 516 9.91 -22.78 -14.39
C LEU A 516 10.12 -24.15 -13.75
N GLU A 517 11.38 -24.54 -13.60
CA GLU A 517 11.79 -25.67 -12.76
C GLU A 517 11.80 -25.27 -11.28
N HIS A 518 11.02 -25.95 -10.44
CA HIS A 518 11.07 -25.77 -8.99
C HIS A 518 12.34 -26.38 -8.40
N TYR A 519 13.39 -25.57 -8.23
CA TYR A 519 14.66 -26.01 -7.66
C TYR A 519 14.55 -26.31 -6.16
N ALA A 520 14.50 -27.60 -5.81
CA ALA A 520 14.64 -28.05 -4.44
C ALA A 520 16.10 -27.86 -3.96
N GLY A 521 16.29 -27.15 -2.85
CA GLY A 521 17.61 -27.04 -2.22
C GLY A 521 18.11 -28.40 -1.69
N PRO A 522 19.44 -28.61 -1.55
CA PRO A 522 20.06 -29.93 -1.34
C PRO A 522 19.77 -30.62 0.02
N TYR A 523 18.80 -30.10 0.79
CA TYR A 523 18.37 -30.60 2.10
C TYR A 523 16.84 -30.75 2.19
N MET A 524 16.12 -30.78 1.06
CA MET A 524 14.65 -30.83 1.02
C MET A 524 14.19 -31.66 -0.19
N SER A 525 13.09 -32.42 -0.06
CA SER A 525 12.47 -33.08 -1.21
C SER A 525 11.72 -32.08 -2.10
N HIS A 526 11.39 -32.49 -3.33
CA HIS A 526 10.67 -31.62 -4.26
C HIS A 526 9.24 -31.37 -3.75
N GLY A 527 8.55 -32.42 -3.32
CA GLY A 527 7.21 -32.33 -2.72
C GLY A 527 7.18 -31.46 -1.47
N THR A 528 8.19 -31.54 -0.59
CA THR A 528 8.29 -30.63 0.57
C THR A 528 8.48 -29.16 0.17
N ALA A 529 9.23 -28.89 -0.91
CA ALA A 529 9.44 -27.54 -1.41
C ALA A 529 8.16 -26.95 -2.03
N VAL A 530 7.49 -27.72 -2.91
CA VAL A 530 6.22 -27.32 -3.54
C VAL A 530 5.11 -27.18 -2.48
N ALA A 531 4.98 -28.12 -1.54
CA ALA A 531 3.99 -28.03 -0.47
C ALA A 531 4.15 -26.77 0.39
N LYS A 532 5.38 -26.32 0.66
CA LYS A 532 5.63 -25.04 1.35
C LYS A 532 5.25 -23.82 0.52
N SER A 533 5.50 -23.85 -0.80
CA SER A 533 5.08 -22.79 -1.71
C SER A 533 3.55 -22.69 -1.80
N ILE A 534 2.84 -23.80 -1.96
CA ILE A 534 1.37 -23.83 -1.99
C ILE A 534 0.78 -23.46 -0.62
N ARG A 535 1.40 -23.91 0.49
CA ARG A 535 1.01 -23.50 1.85
C ARG A 535 1.05 -21.99 2.03
N ALA A 536 2.13 -21.33 1.64
CA ALA A 536 2.26 -19.87 1.72
C ALA A 536 1.18 -19.09 0.92
N ILE A 537 0.57 -19.73 -0.09
CA ILE A 537 -0.52 -19.16 -0.89
C ILE A 537 -1.91 -19.50 -0.29
N GLN A 538 -2.10 -20.74 0.20
CA GLN A 538 -3.41 -21.30 0.52
C GLN A 538 -3.76 -21.36 2.02
N GLU A 539 -2.79 -21.27 2.92
CA GLU A 539 -2.97 -21.51 4.37
C GLU A 539 -4.08 -20.66 5.00
N SER A 540 -4.18 -19.38 4.65
CA SER A 540 -5.18 -18.45 5.18
C SER A 540 -6.62 -18.77 4.75
N MET A 541 -6.81 -19.29 3.53
CA MET A 541 -8.11 -19.66 2.99
C MET A 541 -8.56 -21.03 3.49
N ILE A 542 -7.60 -21.96 3.60
CA ILE A 542 -7.82 -23.29 4.16
C ILE A 542 -8.14 -23.20 5.65
N SER A 543 -7.40 -22.41 6.44
CA SER A 543 -7.64 -22.27 7.87
C SER A 543 -8.99 -21.63 8.18
N GLN A 544 -9.41 -20.63 7.39
CA GLN A 544 -10.70 -19.96 7.54
C GLN A 544 -11.89 -20.91 7.31
N HIS A 545 -11.81 -21.85 6.36
CA HIS A 545 -12.91 -22.77 6.04
C HIS A 545 -12.85 -24.07 6.83
N PHE A 546 -11.67 -24.70 6.91
CA PHE A 546 -11.51 -26.03 7.52
C PHE A 546 -11.16 -25.99 9.00
N GLY A 547 -10.20 -25.13 9.38
CA GLY A 547 -9.58 -25.04 10.71
C GLY A 547 -8.05 -24.98 10.61
N GLU A 548 -7.36 -24.43 11.62
CA GLU A 548 -5.89 -24.42 11.68
C GLU A 548 -5.32 -25.80 12.02
N GLU A 549 -6.09 -26.61 12.75
CA GLU A 549 -5.69 -27.89 13.33
C GLU A 549 -5.33 -28.98 12.30
N ILE A 550 -5.72 -28.81 11.03
CA ILE A 550 -5.40 -29.76 9.94
C ILE A 550 -4.13 -29.39 9.15
N LEU A 551 -3.63 -28.15 9.26
CA LEU A 551 -2.69 -27.56 8.30
C LEU A 551 -1.38 -28.35 8.19
N ASP A 552 -0.76 -28.69 9.32
CA ASP A 552 0.53 -29.39 9.31
C ASP A 552 0.43 -30.79 8.69
N LYS A 553 -0.60 -31.56 9.09
CA LYS A 553 -0.88 -32.88 8.51
C LYS A 553 -1.21 -32.80 7.03
N LEU A 554 -2.02 -31.82 6.63
CA LEU A 554 -2.43 -31.61 5.24
C LEU A 554 -1.21 -31.39 4.34
N PHE A 555 -0.30 -30.50 4.74
CA PHE A 555 0.86 -30.15 3.92
C PHE A 555 2.00 -31.18 4.00
N GLU A 556 2.07 -32.00 5.04
CA GLU A 556 2.92 -33.19 5.11
C GLU A 556 2.42 -34.32 4.17
N ASP A 557 1.12 -34.61 4.20
CA ASP A 557 0.45 -35.58 3.32
C ASP A 557 0.55 -35.13 1.84
N TYR A 558 0.31 -33.84 1.56
CA TYR A 558 0.41 -33.24 0.23
C TYR A 558 1.83 -33.27 -0.34
N GLY A 559 2.83 -32.92 0.48
CA GLY A 559 4.24 -33.02 0.08
C GLY A 559 4.65 -34.46 -0.24
N SER A 560 4.18 -35.42 0.57
CA SER A 560 4.42 -36.84 0.35
C SER A 560 3.80 -37.34 -0.96
N LEU A 561 2.53 -36.99 -1.24
CA LEU A 561 1.85 -37.34 -2.49
C LEU A 561 2.52 -36.75 -3.74
N ILE A 562 3.14 -35.57 -3.65
CA ILE A 562 3.92 -35.00 -4.75
C ILE A 562 5.18 -35.83 -5.03
N ASP A 563 5.95 -36.16 -3.99
CA ASP A 563 7.16 -36.99 -4.16
C ASP A 563 6.82 -38.43 -4.64
N GLU A 564 5.68 -39.00 -4.21
CA GLU A 564 5.17 -40.29 -4.71
C GLU A 564 4.78 -40.25 -6.19
N GLU A 565 4.05 -39.23 -6.64
CA GLU A 565 3.58 -39.11 -8.02
C GLU A 565 4.72 -38.75 -9.00
N MET A 566 5.70 -37.96 -8.57
CA MET A 566 6.93 -37.73 -9.34
C MET A 566 7.75 -39.00 -9.54
N ALA A 567 7.68 -39.97 -8.62
CA ALA A 567 8.32 -41.27 -8.79
C ALA A 567 7.60 -42.18 -9.83
N ILE A 568 6.40 -41.81 -10.28
CA ILE A 568 5.62 -42.51 -11.32
C ILE A 568 5.84 -41.84 -12.69
N GLU A 569 5.69 -40.52 -12.77
CA GLU A 569 5.90 -39.69 -13.97
C GLU A 569 6.13 -38.24 -13.53
N ASP A 570 7.08 -37.54 -14.16
CA ASP A 570 7.44 -36.16 -13.81
C ASP A 570 6.22 -35.21 -13.83
N ILE A 571 6.06 -34.41 -12.77
CA ILE A 571 5.11 -33.29 -12.78
C ILE A 571 5.70 -32.21 -13.69
N LYS A 572 4.91 -31.76 -14.68
CA LYS A 572 5.33 -30.78 -15.66
C LYS A 572 5.60 -29.42 -15.00
N PRO A 573 6.62 -28.67 -15.47
CA PRO A 573 6.80 -27.27 -15.09
C PRO A 573 5.51 -26.46 -15.21
N ILE A 574 5.32 -25.52 -14.28
CA ILE A 574 4.22 -24.57 -14.35
C ILE A 574 4.45 -23.66 -15.56
N ASN A 575 3.42 -23.51 -16.38
CA ASN A 575 3.44 -22.62 -17.54
C ASN A 575 3.15 -21.19 -17.09
N GLU A 576 4.06 -20.28 -17.40
CA GLU A 576 3.98 -18.86 -17.09
C GLU A 576 3.85 -18.04 -18.37
N TYR A 577 2.93 -17.09 -18.40
CA TYR A 577 2.77 -16.17 -19.51
C TYR A 577 3.41 -14.83 -19.20
N TYR A 578 4.07 -14.26 -20.21
CA TYR A 578 4.61 -12.92 -20.19
C TYR A 578 3.98 -12.13 -21.34
N ILE A 579 3.20 -11.10 -21.01
CA ILE A 579 2.39 -10.34 -21.96
C ILE A 579 2.67 -8.84 -21.80
N THR A 580 2.78 -8.12 -22.93
CA THR A 580 3.03 -6.66 -22.96
C THR A 580 2.13 -5.95 -23.96
#